data_AF-A0A2V6BYY8-F1
#
_entry.id   AF-A0A2V6BYY8-F1
#
_cell.length_a   1.000
_cell.length_b   1.000
_cell.length_c   1.000
_cell.angle_alpha   90.00
_cell.angle_beta   90.00
_cell.angle_gamma   90.00
#
_symmetry.space_group_name_H-M   'P 1'
#
loop_
_entity.id
_entity.type
_entity.pdbx_description
1 polymer ?
#
loop_
_entity_poly.entity_id
_entity_poly.type
_entity_poly.pdbx_seq_one_letter_code
_entity_poly.pdbx_strand_id
1 'polypeptide(L)'
;MGPKTEELLNILLWSADLLVNPSWRSLFESYEGWAYRNGLLIQIGRLEQRKWVTRKSKERNDRVYRLSAQGRLHALGGRDPEARWGRAWDGRWRLVIFDIPSGQNAEREWLRRYLRARDFGCLQNSVWVTPDPMEEEQRTLAGGSLNVESIVLLEAHACAGESDEEIVNGAWDFDRINQGYSQYLKILGRRPSGVLKTEVAAKKLFRWMSEEREAWLAAVRIDPLLPARLLPGNYLGQKAWRTRLQAMAESARRVVATAPK
;
A
#
# COMPACT_ATOMS: atom_id res chain seq x y z
N MET A 1 -30.97 -0.97 13.28
CA MET A 1 -29.84 -0.39 12.50
C MET A 1 -29.06 -1.54 11.88
N GLY A 2 -28.71 -1.45 10.60
CA GLY A 2 -28.20 -2.58 9.83
C GLY A 2 -26.67 -2.71 9.82
N PRO A 3 -26.12 -3.90 9.54
CA PRO A 3 -24.67 -4.22 9.55
C PRO A 3 -23.80 -3.43 8.54
N LYS A 4 -24.39 -2.48 7.82
CA LYS A 4 -23.75 -1.63 6.80
C LYS A 4 -23.27 -0.29 7.37
N THR A 5 -23.78 0.12 8.55
CA THR A 5 -23.40 1.37 9.24
C THR A 5 -21.96 1.29 9.77
N GLU A 6 -21.47 0.09 10.05
CA GLU A 6 -20.17 -0.10 10.68
C GLU A 6 -19.03 -0.33 9.70
N GLU A 7 -19.30 -0.81 8.48
CA GLU A 7 -18.29 -0.85 7.42
C GLU A 7 -17.75 0.55 7.10
N LEU A 8 -18.62 1.56 7.15
CA LEU A 8 -18.21 2.95 6.97
C LEU A 8 -17.38 3.47 8.14
N LEU A 9 -17.80 3.18 9.38
CA LEU A 9 -17.04 3.60 10.55
C LEU A 9 -15.63 3.02 10.47
N ASN A 10 -15.51 1.75 10.10
CA ASN A 10 -14.21 1.11 9.84
C ASN A 10 -13.45 1.79 8.70
N ILE A 11 -14.08 2.10 7.59
CA ILE A 11 -13.41 2.80 6.49
C ILE A 11 -12.91 4.21 6.89
N LEU A 12 -13.71 4.98 7.63
CA LEU A 12 -13.35 6.32 8.11
C LEU A 12 -12.30 6.28 9.20
N LEU A 13 -12.30 5.23 10.03
CA LEU A 13 -11.28 4.98 11.04
C LEU A 13 -9.90 4.67 10.41
N TRP A 14 -9.87 4.36 9.11
CA TRP A 14 -8.70 3.83 8.43
C TRP A 14 -8.05 4.77 7.43
N SER A 15 -8.82 5.67 6.81
CA SER A 15 -8.34 6.52 5.72
C SER A 15 -7.93 7.93 6.14
N ALA A 16 -8.06 8.31 7.40
CA ALA A 16 -7.81 9.68 7.81
C ALA A 16 -6.93 9.76 9.06
N ASP A 17 -5.90 10.60 8.97
CA ASP A 17 -5.11 11.20 10.06
C ASP A 17 -5.94 11.87 11.19
N LEU A 18 -7.24 11.62 11.27
CA LEU A 18 -8.22 12.34 12.09
C LEU A 18 -8.49 11.73 13.47
N LEU A 19 -7.78 10.67 13.83
CA LEU A 19 -7.98 9.95 15.08
C LEU A 19 -6.87 10.16 16.09
N VAL A 20 -6.12 11.26 15.95
CA VAL A 20 -5.07 11.61 16.92
C VAL A 20 -5.67 11.92 18.30
N ASN A 21 -7.00 12.15 18.46
CA ASN A 21 -7.61 12.25 19.79
C ASN A 21 -9.15 12.09 19.88
N PRO A 22 -9.72 10.88 19.77
CA PRO A 22 -11.13 10.64 20.11
C PRO A 22 -11.32 10.51 21.63
N SER A 23 -12.16 11.35 22.24
CA SER A 23 -12.53 11.28 23.66
C SER A 23 -13.70 10.32 23.90
N TRP A 24 -13.85 9.72 25.07
CA TRP A 24 -14.85 8.66 25.33
C TRP A 24 -16.31 9.00 24.94
N ARG A 25 -16.70 10.27 25.06
CA ARG A 25 -18.04 10.75 24.67
C ARG A 25 -18.30 10.64 23.15
N SER A 26 -17.25 10.60 22.34
CA SER A 26 -17.32 10.57 20.87
C SER A 26 -17.87 9.30 20.25
N LEU A 27 -17.65 8.16 20.89
CA LEU A 27 -18.03 6.85 20.35
C LEU A 27 -19.47 6.46 20.72
N PHE A 28 -20.12 7.18 21.64
CA PHE A 28 -21.40 6.81 22.25
C PHE A 28 -22.47 7.92 22.29
N GLU A 29 -22.16 9.14 21.83
CA GLU A 29 -23.21 10.14 21.55
C GLU A 29 -23.99 9.78 20.28
N SER A 30 -25.19 10.34 20.10
CA SER A 30 -25.89 10.22 18.82
C SER A 30 -24.94 10.64 17.70
N TYR A 31 -24.79 9.78 16.70
CA TYR A 31 -23.87 9.95 15.58
C TYR A 31 -23.87 11.39 15.04
N GLU A 32 -25.06 12.02 14.98
CA GLU A 32 -25.24 13.40 14.52
C GLU A 32 -24.56 14.46 15.41
N GLY A 33 -24.62 14.34 16.74
CA GLY A 33 -24.03 15.32 17.66
C GLY A 33 -22.50 15.26 17.70
N TRP A 34 -21.93 14.06 17.67
CA TRP A 34 -20.48 13.90 17.60
C TRP A 34 -19.92 14.33 16.23
N ALA A 35 -20.57 13.89 15.15
CA ALA A 35 -20.16 14.19 13.78
C ALA A 35 -20.22 15.70 13.46
N TYR A 36 -21.18 16.42 14.06
CA TYR A 36 -21.27 17.87 13.99
C TYR A 36 -20.14 18.56 14.77
N ARG A 37 -19.92 18.19 16.05
CA ARG A 37 -18.91 18.83 16.91
C ARG A 37 -17.47 18.63 16.45
N ASN A 38 -17.17 17.49 15.82
CA ASN A 38 -15.81 17.14 15.41
C ASN A 38 -15.57 17.35 13.91
N GLY A 39 -16.52 18.00 13.22
CA GLY A 39 -16.41 18.29 11.79
C GLY A 39 -16.33 17.04 10.90
N LEU A 40 -16.79 15.87 11.38
CA LEU A 40 -16.77 14.62 10.62
C LEU A 40 -17.58 14.76 9.33
N LEU A 41 -18.73 15.44 9.37
CA LEU A 41 -19.53 15.66 8.17
C LEU A 41 -18.79 16.52 7.14
N ILE A 42 -17.99 17.49 7.59
CA ILE A 42 -17.13 18.29 6.72
C ILE A 42 -16.04 17.41 6.10
N GLN A 43 -15.46 16.49 6.87
CA GLN A 43 -14.42 15.58 6.40
C GLN A 43 -14.97 14.56 5.41
N ILE A 44 -16.12 13.95 5.70
CA ILE A 44 -16.84 13.08 4.78
C ILE A 44 -17.17 13.86 3.49
N GLY A 45 -17.65 15.10 3.61
CA GLY A 45 -17.89 15.97 2.45
C GLY A 45 -16.62 16.21 1.62
N ARG A 46 -15.46 16.43 2.26
CA ARG A 46 -14.15 16.53 1.56
C ARG A 46 -13.77 15.22 0.87
N LEU A 47 -14.03 14.07 1.49
CA LEU A 47 -13.76 12.75 0.91
C LEU A 47 -14.69 12.45 -0.27
N GLU A 48 -15.96 12.87 -0.21
CA GLU A 48 -16.91 12.79 -1.32
C GLU A 48 -16.52 13.72 -2.47
N GLN A 49 -16.13 14.96 -2.17
CA GLN A 49 -15.63 15.92 -3.17
C GLN A 49 -14.40 15.37 -3.90
N ARG A 50 -13.51 14.68 -3.18
CA ARG A 50 -12.35 13.97 -3.74
C ARG A 50 -12.69 12.63 -4.40
N LYS A 51 -13.97 12.23 -4.39
CA LYS A 51 -14.47 10.95 -4.91
C LYS A 51 -13.84 9.71 -4.27
N TRP A 52 -13.31 9.83 -3.06
CA TRP A 52 -12.72 8.70 -2.31
C TRP A 52 -13.78 7.87 -1.58
N VAL A 53 -14.94 8.47 -1.33
CA VAL A 53 -16.07 7.83 -0.69
C VAL A 53 -17.31 8.01 -1.56
N THR A 54 -18.15 6.98 -1.63
CA THR A 54 -19.45 6.98 -2.32
C THR A 54 -20.56 6.70 -1.32
N ARG A 55 -21.72 7.31 -1.52
CA ARG A 55 -22.91 7.11 -0.69
C ARG A 55 -23.87 6.14 -1.36
N LYS A 56 -24.42 5.19 -0.60
CA LYS A 56 -25.29 4.12 -1.12
C LYS A 56 -26.77 4.51 -1.20
N SER A 57 -27.26 5.42 -0.35
CA SER A 57 -28.68 5.81 -0.31
C SER A 57 -28.86 7.33 -0.37
N LYS A 58 -29.89 7.77 -1.12
CA LYS A 58 -30.32 9.18 -1.23
C LYS A 58 -31.25 9.60 -0.08
N GLU A 59 -31.78 8.66 0.69
CA GLU A 59 -32.70 8.97 1.79
C GLU A 59 -31.97 9.66 2.95
N ARG A 60 -32.62 10.67 3.56
CA ARG A 60 -32.01 11.55 4.56
C ARG A 60 -31.49 10.79 5.79
N ASN A 61 -32.09 9.64 6.09
CA ASN A 61 -31.88 8.86 7.32
C ASN A 61 -31.05 7.57 7.16
N ASP A 62 -30.66 7.18 5.93
CA ASP A 62 -29.80 6.01 5.70
C ASP A 62 -28.54 6.45 4.95
N ARG A 63 -27.51 6.83 5.72
CA ARG A 63 -26.24 7.33 5.17
C ARG A 63 -25.16 6.27 5.25
N VAL A 64 -25.26 5.23 4.43
CA VAL A 64 -24.17 4.26 4.24
C VAL A 64 -23.20 4.82 3.21
N TYR A 65 -21.94 4.93 3.59
CA TYR A 65 -20.87 5.33 2.69
C TYR A 65 -19.85 4.20 2.54
N ARG A 66 -19.10 4.20 1.43
CA ARG A 66 -18.11 3.16 1.07
C ARG A 66 -16.91 3.77 0.37
N LEU A 67 -15.73 3.18 0.51
CA LEU A 67 -14.58 3.56 -0.32
C LEU A 67 -14.93 3.33 -1.79
N SER A 68 -14.61 4.32 -2.62
CA SER A 68 -14.46 4.08 -4.05
C SER A 68 -13.16 3.31 -4.31
N ALA A 69 -12.97 2.84 -5.55
CA ALA A 69 -11.70 2.26 -5.96
C ALA A 69 -10.52 3.22 -5.72
N GLN A 70 -10.72 4.52 -6.00
CA GLN A 70 -9.72 5.57 -5.76
C GLN A 70 -9.44 5.78 -4.27
N GLY A 71 -10.46 5.76 -3.42
CA GLY A 71 -10.30 5.87 -1.97
C GLY A 71 -9.55 4.68 -1.38
N ARG A 72 -9.85 3.46 -1.86
CA ARG A 72 -9.11 2.24 -1.49
C ARG A 72 -7.64 2.36 -1.89
N LEU A 73 -7.36 2.77 -3.13
CA LEU A 73 -5.99 2.94 -3.60
C LEU A 73 -5.22 3.98 -2.77
N HIS A 74 -5.86 5.12 -2.44
CA HIS A 74 -5.23 6.14 -1.59
C HIS A 74 -4.93 5.62 -0.18
N ALA A 75 -5.87 4.90 0.44
CA ALA A 75 -5.67 4.31 1.77
C ALA A 75 -4.53 3.28 1.80
N LEU A 76 -4.25 2.64 0.67
CA LEU A 76 -3.14 1.69 0.51
C LEU A 76 -1.80 2.36 0.13
N GLY A 77 -1.73 3.69 0.14
CA GLY A 77 -0.51 4.43 -0.21
C GLY A 77 -0.28 4.54 -1.71
N GLY A 78 -1.33 4.44 -2.52
CA GLY A 78 -1.25 4.58 -3.97
C GLY A 78 -0.91 3.28 -4.72
N ARG A 79 -0.65 2.18 -4.00
CA ARG A 79 -0.29 0.88 -4.58
C ARG A 79 -1.21 -0.20 -4.02
N ASP A 80 -2.03 -0.79 -4.89
CA ASP A 80 -2.89 -1.93 -4.52
C ASP A 80 -2.14 -3.25 -4.73
N PRO A 81 -1.77 -3.98 -3.67
CA PRO A 81 -1.00 -5.22 -3.80
C PRO A 81 -1.69 -6.26 -4.67
N GLU A 82 -3.01 -6.42 -4.58
CA GLU A 82 -3.75 -7.43 -5.35
C GLU A 82 -3.70 -7.12 -6.84
N ALA A 83 -3.93 -5.85 -7.22
CA ALA A 83 -3.80 -5.41 -8.60
C ALA A 83 -2.35 -5.54 -9.11
N ARG A 84 -1.35 -5.23 -8.26
CA ARG A 84 0.07 -5.35 -8.61
C ARG A 84 0.46 -6.81 -8.82
N TRP A 85 0.16 -7.72 -7.90
CA TRP A 85 0.48 -9.14 -8.05
C TRP A 85 -0.33 -9.80 -9.17
N GLY A 86 -1.56 -9.34 -9.42
CA GLY A 86 -2.45 -9.88 -10.44
C GLY A 86 -2.14 -9.43 -11.88
N ARG A 87 -1.15 -8.54 -12.08
CA ARG A 87 -0.78 -8.10 -13.43
C ARG A 87 -0.11 -9.23 -14.21
N ALA A 88 -0.37 -9.27 -15.52
CA ALA A 88 0.25 -10.24 -16.40
C ALA A 88 1.74 -9.92 -16.57
N TRP A 89 2.56 -10.98 -16.60
CA TRP A 89 3.93 -10.91 -17.14
C TRP A 89 3.93 -11.71 -18.44
N ASP A 90 4.60 -11.22 -19.46
CA ASP A 90 4.59 -11.76 -20.82
C ASP A 90 5.75 -12.73 -21.09
N GLY A 91 6.61 -12.94 -20.10
CA GLY A 91 7.73 -13.88 -20.16
C GLY A 91 9.04 -13.23 -20.55
N ARG A 92 9.08 -11.90 -20.65
CA ARG A 92 10.28 -11.15 -21.05
C ARG A 92 10.69 -10.17 -19.97
N TRP A 93 11.98 -10.12 -19.71
CA TRP A 93 12.62 -9.13 -18.87
C TRP A 93 12.97 -7.92 -19.72
N ARG A 94 12.79 -6.72 -19.17
CA ARG A 94 13.32 -5.51 -19.77
C ARG A 94 14.46 -4.97 -18.96
N LEU A 95 15.53 -4.62 -19.65
CA LEU A 95 16.77 -4.21 -19.05
C LEU A 95 17.08 -2.76 -19.41
N VAL A 96 17.56 -2.02 -18.41
CA VAL A 96 18.24 -0.74 -18.59
C VAL A 96 19.70 -0.99 -18.29
N ILE A 97 20.54 -0.89 -19.30
CA ILE A 97 21.99 -1.00 -19.20
C ILE A 97 22.56 0.39 -19.48
N PHE A 98 23.46 0.86 -18.64
CA PHE A 98 24.08 2.16 -18.85
C PHE A 98 25.56 2.16 -18.51
N ASP A 99 26.33 2.91 -19.29
CA ASP A 99 27.69 3.27 -18.94
C ASP A 99 27.79 4.78 -18.72
N ILE A 100 28.12 5.15 -17.49
CA ILE A 100 28.27 6.54 -17.06
C ILE A 100 29.73 6.74 -16.70
N PRO A 101 30.42 7.75 -17.28
CA PRO A 101 31.84 8.00 -17.05
C PRO A 101 32.22 8.11 -15.57
N SER A 102 33.48 7.75 -15.27
CA SER A 102 34.06 8.02 -13.96
C SER A 102 34.06 9.53 -13.68
N GLY A 103 33.51 9.94 -12.53
CA GLY A 103 33.36 11.35 -12.15
C GLY A 103 31.93 11.89 -12.21
N GLN A 104 31.04 11.25 -12.97
CA GLN A 104 29.62 11.62 -13.08
C GLN A 104 28.74 10.86 -12.06
N ASN A 105 29.08 11.01 -10.77
CA ASN A 105 28.40 10.30 -9.69
C ASN A 105 26.95 10.79 -9.48
N ALA A 106 26.68 12.06 -9.78
CA ALA A 106 25.36 12.65 -9.59
C ALA A 106 24.34 12.09 -10.60
N GLU A 107 24.73 11.98 -11.86
CA GLU A 107 23.96 11.41 -12.97
C GLU A 107 23.67 9.93 -12.71
N ARG A 108 24.69 9.19 -12.25
CA ARG A 108 24.54 7.77 -11.88
C ARG A 108 23.55 7.56 -10.75
N GLU A 109 23.67 8.33 -9.68
CA GLU A 109 22.75 8.21 -8.55
C GLU A 109 21.36 8.75 -8.88
N TRP A 110 21.25 9.76 -9.76
CA TRP A 110 19.96 10.17 -10.30
C TRP A 110 19.28 9.03 -11.06
N LEU A 111 19.98 8.37 -11.99
CA LEU A 111 19.40 7.29 -12.80
C LEU A 111 18.99 6.10 -11.93
N ARG A 112 19.85 5.69 -10.97
CA ARG A 112 19.52 4.64 -10.01
C ARG A 112 18.32 4.99 -9.14
N ARG A 113 18.17 6.25 -8.72
CA ARG A 113 16.96 6.69 -7.98
C ARG A 113 15.72 6.69 -8.86
N TYR A 114 15.84 7.13 -10.11
CA TYR A 114 14.75 7.12 -11.10
C TYR A 114 14.23 5.69 -11.33
N LEU A 115 15.13 4.74 -11.55
CA LEU A 115 14.80 3.33 -11.77
C LEU A 115 14.20 2.68 -10.51
N ARG A 116 14.77 2.92 -9.33
CA ARG A 116 14.19 2.46 -8.05
C ARG A 116 12.80 2.99 -7.79
N ALA A 117 12.53 4.26 -8.12
CA ALA A 117 11.21 4.86 -7.97
C ALA A 117 10.14 4.21 -8.86
N ARG A 118 10.56 3.42 -9.86
CA ARG A 118 9.73 2.67 -10.81
C ARG A 118 9.80 1.15 -10.60
N ASP A 119 10.22 0.72 -9.41
CA ASP A 119 10.29 -0.69 -9.00
C ASP A 119 11.31 -1.54 -9.78
N PHE A 120 12.22 -0.96 -10.58
CA PHE A 120 13.31 -1.72 -11.20
C PHE A 120 14.23 -2.32 -10.14
N GLY A 121 14.66 -3.56 -10.39
CA GLY A 121 15.67 -4.26 -9.59
C GLY A 121 17.06 -4.05 -10.16
N CYS A 122 18.08 -4.10 -9.31
CA CYS A 122 19.47 -3.89 -9.65
C CYS A 122 20.20 -5.23 -9.69
N LEU A 123 20.39 -5.84 -10.87
CA LEU A 123 21.15 -7.09 -11.03
C LEU A 123 22.65 -6.86 -10.85
N GLN A 124 23.15 -5.76 -11.41
CA GLN A 124 24.53 -5.30 -11.28
C GLN A 124 24.54 -3.77 -11.27
N ASN A 125 25.66 -3.16 -10.85
CA ASN A 125 25.79 -1.72 -10.68
C ASN A 125 25.24 -0.84 -11.83
N SER A 126 25.29 -1.37 -13.05
CA SER A 126 24.85 -0.72 -14.29
C SER A 126 23.80 -1.51 -15.07
N VAL A 127 23.27 -2.59 -14.50
CA VAL A 127 22.28 -3.48 -15.15
C VAL A 127 21.05 -3.56 -14.26
N TRP A 128 19.96 -2.97 -14.72
CA TRP A 128 18.69 -2.91 -14.02
C TRP A 128 17.63 -3.64 -14.80
N VAL A 129 16.69 -4.27 -14.12
CA VAL A 129 15.69 -5.15 -14.72
C VAL A 129 14.29 -4.87 -14.20
N THR A 130 13.29 -5.05 -15.05
CA THR A 130 11.88 -5.01 -14.69
C THR A 130 11.11 -6.07 -15.49
N PRO A 131 10.05 -6.68 -14.92
CA PRO A 131 9.12 -7.51 -15.70
C PRO A 131 8.07 -6.66 -16.43
N ASP A 132 7.95 -5.38 -16.08
CA ASP A 132 6.91 -4.49 -16.60
C ASP A 132 7.35 -3.88 -17.96
N PRO A 133 6.40 -3.55 -18.85
CA PRO A 133 6.69 -2.81 -20.08
C PRO A 133 7.38 -1.46 -19.81
N MET A 134 8.16 -0.98 -20.79
CA MET A 134 9.06 0.17 -20.64
C MET A 134 8.75 1.33 -21.60
N GLU A 135 7.50 1.53 -21.99
CA GLU A 135 7.15 2.59 -22.96
C GLU A 135 7.46 4.00 -22.42
N GLU A 136 7.32 4.21 -21.11
CA GLU A 136 7.64 5.49 -20.47
C GLU A 136 9.15 5.71 -20.40
N GLU A 137 9.91 4.67 -20.04
CA GLU A 137 11.37 4.72 -19.94
C GLU A 137 11.99 4.90 -21.33
N GLN A 138 11.43 4.27 -22.36
CA GLN A 138 11.84 4.51 -23.75
C GLN A 138 11.71 5.99 -24.11
N ARG A 139 10.60 6.64 -23.78
CA ARG A 139 10.41 8.08 -24.05
C ARG A 139 11.32 8.95 -23.19
N THR A 140 11.46 8.63 -21.91
CA THR A 140 12.17 9.45 -20.93
C THR A 140 13.68 9.38 -21.12
N LEU A 141 14.22 8.18 -21.37
CA LEU A 141 15.65 7.93 -21.47
C LEU A 141 16.20 8.12 -22.89
N ALA A 142 15.39 7.89 -23.95
CA ALA A 142 15.82 8.16 -25.32
C ALA A 142 15.83 9.67 -25.66
N GLY A 143 15.17 10.52 -24.85
CA GLY A 143 15.05 11.96 -25.08
C GLY A 143 16.32 12.80 -24.87
N GLY A 144 17.46 12.19 -24.56
CA GLY A 144 18.79 12.81 -24.69
C GLY A 144 19.18 13.87 -23.64
N SER A 145 18.43 14.02 -22.54
CA SER A 145 18.74 15.01 -21.49
C SER A 145 19.79 14.56 -20.48
N LEU A 146 20.28 13.32 -20.56
CA LEU A 146 21.27 12.76 -19.64
C LEU A 146 22.62 12.66 -20.35
N ASN A 147 23.69 13.16 -19.72
CA ASN A 147 25.07 13.04 -20.20
C ASN A 147 25.64 11.64 -19.92
N VAL A 148 25.02 10.63 -20.52
CA VAL A 148 25.45 9.23 -20.40
C VAL A 148 26.16 8.84 -21.68
N GLU A 149 27.31 8.16 -21.58
CA GLU A 149 28.05 7.71 -22.77
C GLU A 149 27.20 6.72 -23.59
N SER A 150 26.48 5.83 -22.90
CA SER A 150 25.46 4.99 -23.52
C SER A 150 24.38 4.54 -22.54
N ILE A 151 23.12 4.60 -22.97
CA ILE A 151 22.00 3.88 -22.36
C ILE A 151 21.47 2.90 -23.41
N VAL A 152 21.37 1.63 -23.05
CA VAL A 152 20.81 0.57 -23.89
C VAL A 152 19.59 0.01 -23.18
N LEU A 153 18.46 0.02 -23.89
CA LEU A 153 17.22 -0.60 -23.44
C LEU A 153 17.04 -1.90 -24.21
N LEU A 154 16.91 -3.02 -23.50
CA LEU A 154 16.74 -4.34 -24.11
C LEU A 154 15.50 -5.03 -23.58
N GLU A 155 14.94 -5.89 -24.42
CA GLU A 155 13.99 -6.90 -24.00
C GLU A 155 14.66 -8.26 -24.19
N ALA A 156 14.65 -9.10 -23.16
CA ALA A 156 15.40 -10.34 -23.11
C ALA A 156 14.62 -11.44 -22.37
N HIS A 157 15.06 -12.67 -22.57
CA HIS A 157 14.72 -13.83 -21.75
C HIS A 157 16.03 -14.51 -21.35
N ALA A 158 16.03 -15.26 -20.24
CA ALA A 158 17.16 -16.09 -19.87
C ALA A 158 17.46 -17.10 -21.00
N CYS A 159 18.75 -17.32 -21.29
CA CYS A 159 19.17 -18.16 -22.41
C CYS A 159 20.18 -19.25 -22.01
N ALA A 160 20.78 -19.17 -20.81
CA ALA A 160 21.75 -20.15 -20.33
C ALA A 160 21.21 -21.02 -19.18
N GLY A 161 19.90 -21.01 -18.95
CA GLY A 161 19.21 -21.85 -17.97
C GLY A 161 18.95 -21.18 -16.62
N GLU A 162 19.29 -19.89 -16.48
CA GLU A 162 18.90 -19.11 -15.31
C GLU A 162 17.37 -19.09 -15.17
N SER A 163 16.90 -19.36 -13.96
CA SER A 163 15.51 -19.26 -13.59
C SER A 163 15.11 -17.81 -13.33
N ASP A 164 13.82 -17.51 -13.51
CA ASP A 164 13.29 -16.20 -13.15
C ASP A 164 13.47 -15.90 -11.66
N GLU A 165 13.45 -16.93 -10.80
CA GLU A 165 13.71 -16.78 -9.36
C GLU A 165 15.15 -16.34 -9.08
N GLU A 166 16.14 -16.82 -9.82
CA GLU A 166 17.54 -16.36 -9.69
C GLU A 166 17.68 -14.89 -10.10
N ILE A 167 17.03 -14.48 -11.20
CA ILE A 167 17.02 -13.07 -11.64
C ILE A 167 16.36 -12.20 -10.56
N VAL A 168 15.23 -12.65 -10.01
CA VAL A 168 14.50 -11.92 -8.97
C VAL A 168 15.35 -11.76 -7.70
N ASN A 169 15.98 -12.83 -7.23
CA ASN A 169 16.83 -12.80 -6.04
C ASN A 169 18.11 -11.98 -6.25
N GLY A 170 18.63 -11.92 -7.48
CA GLY A 170 19.76 -11.07 -7.83
C GLY A 170 19.41 -9.59 -7.93
N ALA A 171 18.17 -9.27 -8.31
CA ALA A 171 17.75 -7.90 -8.62
C ALA A 171 17.09 -7.16 -7.44
N TRP A 172 16.42 -7.87 -6.54
CA TRP A 172 15.73 -7.29 -5.38
C TRP A 172 16.11 -8.02 -4.09
N ASP A 173 16.30 -7.24 -3.02
CA ASP A 173 16.59 -7.75 -1.68
C ASP A 173 15.31 -8.27 -0.99
N PHE A 174 14.87 -9.46 -1.39
CA PHE A 174 13.66 -10.09 -0.84
C PHE A 174 13.83 -10.48 0.63
N ASP A 175 15.05 -10.67 1.12
CA ASP A 175 15.31 -10.85 2.54
C ASP A 175 14.96 -9.60 3.34
N ARG A 176 15.40 -8.42 2.90
CA ARG A 176 15.01 -7.14 3.51
C ARG A 176 13.52 -6.87 3.40
N ILE A 177 12.91 -7.17 2.25
CA ILE A 177 11.45 -7.04 2.07
C ILE A 177 10.71 -7.95 3.08
N ASN A 178 11.12 -9.21 3.19
CA ASN A 178 10.55 -10.16 4.14
C ASN A 178 10.81 -9.77 5.60
N GLN A 179 11.93 -9.14 5.93
CA GLN A 179 12.15 -8.55 7.25
C GLN A 179 11.13 -7.44 7.55
N GLY A 180 10.84 -6.58 6.57
CA GLY A 180 9.79 -5.56 6.67
C GLY A 180 8.41 -6.18 6.96
N TYR A 181 8.02 -7.20 6.19
CA TYR A 181 6.75 -7.91 6.43
C TYR A 181 6.73 -8.68 7.74
N SER A 182 7.86 -9.23 8.18
CA SER A 182 7.97 -9.91 9.48
C SER A 182 7.78 -8.94 10.64
N GLN A 183 8.36 -7.74 10.57
CA GLN A 183 8.14 -6.67 11.54
C GLN A 183 6.68 -6.23 11.55
N TYR A 184 6.10 -6.02 10.38
CA TYR A 184 4.69 -5.71 10.21
C TYR A 184 3.78 -6.77 10.86
N LEU A 185 4.02 -8.05 10.60
CA LEU A 185 3.25 -9.16 11.17
C LEU A 185 3.33 -9.21 12.71
N LYS A 186 4.49 -8.84 13.30
CA LYS A 186 4.62 -8.70 14.76
C LYS A 186 3.72 -7.60 15.32
N ILE A 187 3.65 -6.44 14.65
CA ILE A 187 2.77 -5.32 15.02
C ILE A 187 1.29 -5.73 14.88
N LEU A 188 0.95 -6.37 13.75
CA LEU A 188 -0.40 -6.89 13.51
C LEU A 188 -0.81 -7.90 14.60
N GLY A 189 0.11 -8.77 15.04
CA GLY A 189 -0.12 -9.74 16.11
C GLY A 189 -0.34 -9.13 17.50
N ARG A 190 0.13 -7.89 17.74
CA ARG A 190 -0.09 -7.14 19.00
C ARG A 190 -1.44 -6.43 19.06
N ARG A 191 -2.32 -6.69 18.10
CA ARG A 191 -3.66 -6.11 18.04
C ARG A 191 -4.37 -6.24 19.39
N PRO A 192 -4.87 -5.13 19.96
CA PRO A 192 -5.60 -5.17 21.21
C PRO A 192 -6.77 -6.15 21.16
N SER A 193 -6.80 -7.07 22.13
CA SER A 193 -7.92 -7.98 22.36
C SER A 193 -8.91 -7.39 23.36
N GLY A 194 -10.20 -7.66 23.18
CA GLY A 194 -11.25 -7.24 24.11
C GLY A 194 -12.34 -6.38 23.48
N VAL A 195 -13.37 -6.10 24.27
CA VAL A 195 -14.54 -5.32 23.86
C VAL A 195 -14.25 -3.83 24.07
N LEU A 196 -14.62 -2.97 23.12
CA LEU A 196 -14.42 -1.52 23.19
C LEU A 196 -15.41 -0.85 24.15
N LYS A 197 -15.28 -1.17 25.45
CA LYS A 197 -16.14 -0.64 26.53
C LYS A 197 -15.48 0.43 27.40
N THR A 198 -14.21 0.77 27.15
CA THR A 198 -13.51 1.86 27.88
C THR A 198 -12.68 2.76 26.96
N GLU A 199 -12.48 4.03 27.37
CA GLU A 199 -11.69 5.02 26.61
C GLU A 199 -10.25 4.58 26.39
N VAL A 200 -9.71 3.94 27.43
CA VAL A 200 -8.38 3.36 27.40
C VAL A 200 -8.30 2.26 26.33
N ALA A 201 -9.31 1.41 26.19
CA ALA A 201 -9.34 0.38 25.16
C ALA A 201 -9.44 0.97 23.75
N ALA A 202 -10.27 2.00 23.57
CA ALA A 202 -10.38 2.72 22.29
C ALA A 202 -9.04 3.37 21.90
N LYS A 203 -8.42 4.15 22.80
CA LYS A 203 -7.11 4.80 22.55
C LYS A 203 -6.01 3.79 22.20
N LYS A 204 -6.00 2.62 22.84
CA LYS A 204 -5.06 1.53 22.50
C LYS A 204 -5.29 1.01 21.09
N LEU A 205 -6.55 0.79 20.69
CA LEU A 205 -6.88 0.37 19.32
C LEU A 205 -6.44 1.41 18.29
N PHE A 206 -6.71 2.69 18.54
CA PHE A 206 -6.29 3.79 17.66
C PHE A 206 -4.79 3.85 17.47
N ARG A 207 -4.03 3.82 18.58
CA ARG A 207 -2.56 3.80 18.50
C ARG A 207 -2.06 2.61 17.69
N TRP A 208 -2.61 1.42 17.94
CA TRP A 208 -2.25 0.22 17.19
C TRP A 208 -2.58 0.35 15.70
N MET A 209 -3.74 0.92 15.33
CA MET A 209 -4.10 1.11 13.92
C MET A 209 -3.13 2.06 13.19
N SER A 210 -2.70 3.15 13.85
CA SER A 210 -1.67 4.03 13.30
C SER A 210 -0.33 3.32 13.13
N GLU A 211 0.11 2.58 14.15
CA GLU A 211 1.36 1.80 14.10
C GLU A 211 1.32 0.72 13.01
N GLU A 212 0.20 0.00 12.89
CA GLU A 212 -0.05 -1.00 11.84
C GLU A 212 0.03 -0.39 10.46
N ARG A 213 -0.62 0.76 10.24
CA ARG A 213 -0.65 1.44 8.94
C ARG A 213 0.75 1.89 8.53
N GLU A 214 1.48 2.54 9.43
CA GLU A 214 2.84 3.00 9.15
C GLU A 214 3.77 1.82 8.84
N ALA A 215 3.66 0.73 9.60
CA ALA A 215 4.45 -0.48 9.34
C ALA A 215 4.08 -1.13 8.00
N TRP A 216 2.79 -1.19 7.65
CA TRP A 216 2.34 -1.70 6.36
C TRP A 216 2.90 -0.88 5.20
N LEU A 217 2.75 0.45 5.26
CA LEU A 217 3.26 1.35 4.23
C LEU A 217 4.78 1.30 4.13
N ALA A 218 5.48 1.16 5.26
CA ALA A 218 6.94 1.01 5.27
C ALA A 218 7.40 -0.28 4.58
N ALA A 219 6.70 -1.41 4.79
CA ALA A 219 7.00 -2.67 4.12
C ALA A 219 6.71 -2.58 2.61
N VAL A 220 5.53 -2.08 2.23
CA VAL A 220 5.13 -1.95 0.81
C VAL A 220 6.03 -0.99 0.04
N ARG A 221 6.53 0.08 0.69
CA ARG A 221 7.39 1.09 0.04
C ARG A 221 8.66 0.52 -0.57
N ILE A 222 9.23 -0.53 0.01
CA ILE A 222 10.47 -1.16 -0.48
C ILE A 222 10.21 -2.39 -1.35
N ASP A 223 8.95 -2.81 -1.46
CA ASP A 223 8.56 -4.00 -2.21
C ASP A 223 8.21 -3.62 -3.67
N PRO A 224 8.82 -4.25 -4.69
CA PRO A 224 8.45 -4.04 -6.10
C PRO A 224 7.03 -4.58 -6.43
N LEU A 225 6.45 -5.38 -5.55
CA LEU A 225 5.15 -6.06 -5.70
C LEU A 225 5.08 -6.78 -7.04
N LEU A 226 6.08 -7.61 -7.36
CA LEU A 226 6.19 -8.28 -8.66
C LEU A 226 4.92 -9.08 -9.02
N PRO A 227 4.67 -9.33 -10.32
CA PRO A 227 3.65 -10.27 -10.77
C PRO A 227 3.74 -11.59 -9.98
N ALA A 228 2.60 -12.18 -9.60
CA ALA A 228 2.57 -13.29 -8.64
C ALA A 228 3.45 -14.48 -9.03
N ARG A 229 3.59 -14.75 -10.33
CA ARG A 229 4.41 -15.85 -10.86
C ARG A 229 5.92 -15.65 -10.73
N LEU A 230 6.37 -14.43 -10.43
CA LEU A 230 7.77 -14.05 -10.22
C LEU A 230 8.13 -13.91 -8.75
N LEU A 231 7.17 -14.04 -7.83
CA LEU A 231 7.45 -13.88 -6.41
C LEU A 231 8.23 -15.10 -5.90
N PRO A 232 9.31 -14.90 -5.11
CA PRO A 232 10.03 -16.01 -4.49
C PRO A 232 9.11 -16.85 -3.60
N GLY A 233 9.40 -18.15 -3.49
CA GLY A 233 8.55 -19.07 -2.72
C GLY A 233 8.42 -18.71 -1.23
N ASN A 234 9.39 -17.99 -0.67
CA ASN A 234 9.41 -17.54 0.72
C ASN A 234 8.78 -16.14 0.94
N TYR A 235 8.23 -15.51 -0.10
CA TYR A 235 7.71 -14.14 -0.03
C TYR A 235 6.55 -14.00 0.96
N LEU A 236 6.70 -13.08 1.92
CA LEU A 236 5.74 -12.90 3.01
C LEU A 236 4.61 -11.91 2.70
N GLY A 237 4.73 -11.08 1.67
CA GLY A 237 3.78 -9.97 1.43
C GLY A 237 2.34 -10.43 1.21
N GLN A 238 2.12 -11.51 0.45
CA GLN A 238 0.78 -12.09 0.25
C GLN A 238 0.18 -12.62 1.56
N LYS A 239 0.98 -13.30 2.39
CA LYS A 239 0.55 -13.79 3.71
C LYS A 239 0.22 -12.62 4.64
N ALA A 240 1.08 -11.61 4.67
CA ALA A 240 0.88 -10.40 5.45
C ALA A 240 -0.42 -9.70 5.06
N TRP A 241 -0.67 -9.52 3.76
CA TRP A 241 -1.90 -8.94 3.24
C TRP A 241 -3.17 -9.71 3.63
N ARG A 242 -3.17 -11.04 3.43
CA ARG A 242 -4.32 -11.86 3.83
C ARG A 242 -4.60 -11.77 5.32
N THR A 243 -3.54 -11.83 6.15
CA THR A 243 -3.66 -11.72 7.60
C THR A 243 -4.17 -10.34 8.01
N ARG A 244 -3.71 -9.28 7.32
CA ARG A 244 -4.20 -7.91 7.48
C ARG A 244 -5.70 -7.87 7.26
N LEU A 245 -6.18 -8.30 6.09
CA LEU A 245 -7.61 -8.28 5.76
C LEU A 245 -8.46 -9.01 6.80
N GLN A 246 -8.00 -10.16 7.30
CA GLN A 246 -8.68 -10.92 8.35
C GLN A 246 -8.75 -10.16 9.68
N ALA A 247 -7.60 -9.70 10.19
CA ALA A 247 -7.51 -8.96 11.46
C ALA A 247 -8.42 -7.73 11.48
N MET A 248 -8.59 -7.16 10.30
CA MET A 248 -9.31 -5.93 10.05
C MET A 248 -10.81 -6.13 9.91
N ALA A 249 -11.23 -7.17 9.18
CA ALA A 249 -12.62 -7.61 9.16
C ALA A 249 -13.12 -8.02 10.56
N GLU A 250 -12.27 -8.65 11.37
CA GLU A 250 -12.59 -8.98 12.77
C GLU A 250 -12.71 -7.74 13.65
N SER A 251 -11.80 -6.78 13.51
CA SER A 251 -11.84 -5.53 14.27
C SER A 251 -13.10 -4.75 13.93
N ALA A 252 -13.49 -4.77 12.65
CA ALA A 252 -14.73 -4.19 12.19
C ALA A 252 -15.96 -4.78 12.88
N ARG A 253 -16.10 -6.11 12.89
CA ARG A 253 -17.18 -6.84 13.57
C ARG A 253 -17.28 -6.58 15.07
N ARG A 254 -16.17 -6.20 15.73
CA ARG A 254 -16.18 -5.91 17.17
C ARG A 254 -16.73 -4.52 17.47
N VAL A 255 -16.34 -3.52 16.68
CA VAL A 255 -16.89 -2.15 16.78
C VAL A 255 -18.42 -2.19 16.61
N VAL A 256 -18.87 -2.99 15.64
CA VAL A 256 -20.28 -3.27 15.36
C VAL A 256 -21.04 -3.76 16.59
N ALA A 257 -20.59 -4.87 17.17
CA ALA A 257 -21.27 -5.54 18.25
C ALA A 257 -21.34 -4.71 19.55
N THR A 258 -20.58 -3.63 19.67
CA THR A 258 -20.53 -2.75 20.85
C THR A 258 -21.38 -1.51 20.75
N ALA A 259 -21.96 -1.20 19.58
CA ALA A 259 -22.83 -0.05 19.42
C ALA A 259 -24.14 -0.26 20.21
N PRO A 260 -24.59 0.71 21.03
CA PRO A 260 -25.90 0.62 21.70
C PRO A 260 -27.02 0.58 20.65
N LYS A 261 -28.06 -0.22 20.93
CA LYS A 261 -29.27 -0.36 20.09
C LYS A 261 -30.05 0.95 19.97
#